data_AF-A0A7S1BI72-F1
#
_entry.id   AF-A0A7S1BI72-F1
#
_cell.length_a   1.000
_cell.length_b   1.000
_cell.length_c   1.000
_cell.angle_alpha   90.00
_cell.angle_beta   90.00
_cell.angle_gamma   90.00
#
_symmetry.space_group_name_H-M   'P 1'
#
loop_
_entity.id
_entity.type
_entity.pdbx_description
1 polymer ?
#
loop_
_entity_poly.entity_id
_entity_poly.type
_entity_poly.pdbx_seq_one_letter_code
_entity_poly.pdbx_strand_id
1 'polypeptide(L)'
;KMITRNRYVASKTIVKDCKPYSSYEDKRAQNIKRNEDRLRKLGLLDEKIKKPRVKKVIRRKKVLSATRRSLRKAPRRSLRKAGKTCRLEPALYDLDRIESSIVKKRRRKRCSTSSPLTDDQRASIQNANDWIEGMSIFLQKVPHGNHSKTVSEANARMVMRQVRLLASGAGVTYHHWPKKVVFCKNRPIDLSENFEALFREAQQYEDQYGRDLGNGWLMRHPIVKLMNYQEYRLEHQKTSRKVANAAKSAQKNKPS
;
A
#
# COMPACT_ATOMS: atom_id res chain seq x y z
N LYS A 1 62.29 -40.21 37.66
CA LYS A 1 62.32 -40.07 36.18
C LYS A 1 61.21 -40.94 35.59
N MET A 2 60.07 -40.35 35.22
CA MET A 2 59.06 -40.98 34.35
C MET A 2 58.59 -39.90 33.37
N ILE A 3 58.82 -40.14 32.08
CA ILE A 3 58.49 -39.25 30.97
C ILE A 3 57.18 -39.75 30.38
N THR A 4 56.07 -39.07 30.65
CA THR A 4 54.79 -39.32 29.99
C THR A 4 54.65 -38.41 28.77
N ARG A 5 54.67 -39.03 27.59
CA ARG A 5 54.55 -38.41 26.26
C ARG A 5 53.19 -37.74 26.08
N ASN A 6 53.17 -36.41 25.97
CA ASN A 6 51.99 -35.66 25.56
C ASN A 6 51.82 -35.79 24.04
N ARG A 7 50.83 -36.56 23.58
CA ARG A 7 50.42 -36.62 22.17
C ARG A 7 49.70 -35.31 21.81
N TYR A 8 50.41 -34.42 21.14
CA TYR A 8 49.79 -33.33 20.40
C TYR A 8 48.95 -33.91 19.26
N VAL A 9 47.62 -33.87 19.40
CA VAL A 9 46.70 -34.08 18.28
C VAL A 9 46.64 -32.76 17.52
N ALA A 10 47.40 -32.67 16.43
CA ALA A 10 47.30 -31.58 15.47
C ALA A 10 45.89 -31.59 14.86
N SER A 11 45.01 -30.73 15.36
CA SER A 11 43.72 -30.45 14.74
C SER A 11 43.98 -29.80 13.39
N LYS A 12 43.82 -30.57 12.31
CA LYS A 12 43.75 -30.05 10.93
C LYS A 12 42.64 -29.01 10.87
N THR A 13 43.01 -27.73 10.94
CA THR A 13 42.13 -26.63 10.57
C THR A 13 41.85 -26.77 9.08
N ILE A 14 40.69 -27.32 8.75
CA ILE A 14 40.12 -27.25 7.40
C ILE A 14 39.83 -25.77 7.19
N VAL A 15 40.74 -25.07 6.51
CA VAL A 15 40.52 -23.73 5.98
C VAL A 15 39.47 -23.92 4.88
N LYS A 16 38.19 -23.86 5.24
CA LYS A 16 37.12 -23.68 4.28
C LYS A 16 37.38 -22.34 3.61
N ASP A 17 37.46 -22.35 2.28
CA ASP A 17 37.54 -21.16 1.43
C ASP A 17 36.31 -20.28 1.67
N CYS A 18 36.37 -19.45 2.70
CA CYS A 18 35.36 -18.47 3.02
C CYS A 18 35.48 -17.37 1.98
N LYS A 19 34.58 -17.38 0.99
CA LYS A 19 34.35 -16.22 0.15
C LYS A 19 34.24 -14.98 1.06
N PRO A 20 34.97 -13.89 0.77
CA PRO A 20 34.89 -12.70 1.60
C PRO A 20 33.43 -12.27 1.68
N TYR A 21 32.93 -12.06 2.91
CA TYR A 21 31.58 -11.59 3.13
C TYR A 21 31.39 -10.30 2.33
N SER A 22 30.28 -10.22 1.58
CA SER A 22 29.90 -8.97 0.92
C SER A 22 29.77 -7.88 1.99
N SER A 23 30.16 -6.63 1.68
CA SER A 23 30.05 -5.51 2.64
C SER A 23 28.62 -5.32 3.19
N TYR A 24 27.63 -5.86 2.49
CA TYR A 24 26.26 -5.97 2.96
C TYR A 24 26.07 -6.94 4.14
N GLU A 25 26.67 -8.14 4.09
CA GLU A 25 26.55 -9.13 5.16
C GLU A 25 27.27 -8.65 6.44
N ASP A 26 28.38 -7.91 6.32
CA ASP A 26 29.04 -7.29 7.47
C ASP A 26 28.13 -6.28 8.17
N LYS A 27 27.48 -5.39 7.39
CA LYS A 27 26.49 -4.45 7.94
C LYS A 27 25.30 -5.17 8.56
N ARG A 28 24.86 -6.28 7.96
CA ARG A 28 23.76 -7.09 8.47
C ARG A 28 24.13 -7.75 9.81
N ALA A 29 25.32 -8.34 9.91
CA ALA A 29 25.84 -8.92 11.15
C ALA A 29 25.99 -7.86 12.26
N GLN A 30 26.50 -6.67 11.94
CA GLN A 30 26.58 -5.56 12.88
C GLN A 30 25.20 -5.12 13.38
N ASN A 31 24.19 -5.06 12.50
CA ASN A 31 22.83 -4.70 12.89
C ASN A 31 22.17 -5.77 13.77
N ILE A 32 22.40 -7.05 13.48
CA ILE A 32 21.96 -8.17 14.32
C ILE A 32 22.56 -8.03 15.71
N LYS A 33 23.89 -7.86 15.81
CA LYS A 33 24.59 -7.68 17.08
C LYS A 33 24.07 -6.48 17.88
N ARG A 34 23.90 -5.32 17.23
CA ARG A 34 23.31 -4.12 17.88
C ARG A 34 21.90 -4.37 18.40
N ASN A 35 21.07 -5.11 17.67
CA ASN A 35 19.72 -5.45 18.10
C ASN A 35 19.73 -6.44 19.27
N GLU A 36 20.60 -7.45 19.24
CA GLU A 36 20.78 -8.40 20.34
C GLU A 36 21.27 -7.70 21.61
N ASP A 37 22.27 -6.82 21.49
CA ASP A 37 22.76 -6.01 22.61
C ASP A 37 21.65 -5.12 23.18
N ARG A 38 20.84 -4.50 22.31
CA ARG A 38 19.69 -3.69 22.72
C ARG A 38 18.64 -4.54 23.44
N LEU A 39 18.30 -5.72 22.92
CA LEU A 39 17.34 -6.63 23.54
C LEU A 39 17.84 -7.18 24.88
N ARG A 40 19.14 -7.46 24.99
CA ARG A 40 19.81 -7.85 26.23
C ARG A 40 19.78 -6.70 27.25
N LYS A 41 20.08 -5.46 26.83
CA LYS A 41 19.99 -4.26 27.68
C LYS A 41 18.56 -3.99 28.19
N LEU A 42 17.55 -4.37 27.40
CA LEU A 42 16.13 -4.26 27.80
C LEU A 42 15.65 -5.46 28.64
N GLY A 43 16.47 -6.50 28.84
CA GLY A 43 16.07 -7.71 29.56
C GLY A 43 15.04 -8.59 28.82
N LEU A 44 14.88 -8.42 27.50
CA LEU A 44 13.94 -9.21 26.69
C LEU A 44 14.55 -10.52 26.17
N LEU A 45 15.87 -10.66 26.23
CA LEU A 45 16.58 -11.81 25.66
C LEU A 45 16.66 -13.02 26.62
N ASP A 46 16.31 -12.83 27.90
CA ASP A 46 16.32 -13.92 28.89
C ASP A 46 15.09 -14.82 28.71
N GLU A 47 15.36 -16.10 28.40
CA GLU A 47 14.42 -17.12 27.91
C GLU A 47 13.31 -17.57 28.88
N LYS A 48 13.01 -16.79 29.93
CA LYS A 48 11.98 -17.12 30.93
C LYS A 48 10.75 -16.23 30.89
N ILE A 49 10.51 -15.49 29.80
CA ILE A 49 9.20 -14.89 29.57
C ILE A 49 8.21 -16.02 29.24
N LYS A 50 7.69 -16.68 30.29
CA LYS A 50 6.53 -17.56 30.21
C LYS A 50 5.43 -16.73 29.56
N LYS A 51 5.12 -17.01 28.28
CA LYS A 51 4.00 -16.38 27.57
C LYS A 51 2.80 -16.45 28.51
N PRO A 52 2.20 -15.31 28.92
CA PRO A 52 1.03 -15.37 29.79
C PRO A 52 0.01 -16.26 29.09
N ARG A 53 -0.40 -17.33 29.78
CA ARG A 53 -1.49 -18.18 29.30
C ARG A 53 -2.71 -17.29 29.21
N VAL A 54 -2.99 -16.79 28.01
CA VAL A 54 -4.19 -15.99 27.74
C VAL A 54 -5.36 -16.88 28.14
N LYS A 55 -5.98 -16.59 29.30
CA LYS A 55 -7.19 -17.27 29.74
C LYS A 55 -8.19 -17.08 28.61
N LYS A 56 -8.62 -18.17 27.99
CA LYS A 56 -9.68 -18.13 26.98
C LYS A 56 -10.88 -17.46 27.63
N VAL A 57 -11.13 -16.20 27.29
CA VAL A 57 -12.37 -15.54 27.66
C VAL A 57 -13.47 -16.38 27.05
N ILE A 58 -14.22 -17.09 27.89
CA ILE A 58 -15.41 -17.82 27.50
C ILE A 58 -16.37 -16.74 27.01
N ARG A 59 -16.39 -16.53 25.69
CA ARG A 59 -17.37 -15.65 25.07
C ARG A 59 -18.73 -16.22 25.40
N ARG A 60 -19.45 -15.59 26.34
CA ARG A 60 -20.87 -15.83 26.57
C ARG A 60 -21.53 -15.81 25.20
N LYS A 61 -22.07 -16.96 24.77
CA LYS A 61 -22.86 -17.05 23.54
C LYS A 61 -24.00 -16.06 23.72
N LYS A 62 -23.99 -14.95 22.98
CA LYS A 62 -25.19 -14.13 22.81
C LYS A 62 -26.24 -15.08 22.22
N VAL A 63 -27.26 -15.39 23.02
CA VAL A 63 -28.45 -16.10 22.57
C VAL A 63 -29.08 -15.19 21.52
N LEU A 64 -28.83 -15.50 20.25
CA LEU A 64 -29.54 -14.87 19.14
C LEU A 64 -30.99 -15.30 19.28
N SER A 65 -31.90 -14.33 19.42
CA SER A 65 -33.34 -14.54 19.41
C SER A 65 -33.73 -15.37 18.19
N ALA A 66 -34.57 -16.38 18.43
CA ALA A 66 -34.88 -17.46 17.49
C ALA A 66 -35.66 -17.03 16.23
N THR A 67 -35.98 -15.74 16.07
CA THR A 67 -36.91 -15.24 15.06
C THR A 67 -36.30 -14.81 13.72
N ARG A 68 -34.99 -15.00 13.48
CA ARG A 68 -34.36 -14.69 12.17
C ARG A 68 -33.59 -15.85 11.53
N ARG A 69 -34.06 -17.09 11.71
CA ARG A 69 -33.35 -18.31 11.28
C ARG A 69 -33.77 -18.89 9.92
N SER A 70 -34.66 -18.25 9.15
CA SER A 70 -35.21 -18.84 7.90
C SER A 70 -34.55 -18.42 6.58
N LEU A 71 -33.55 -17.54 6.54
CA LEU A 71 -32.82 -17.22 5.29
C LEU A 71 -31.36 -17.67 5.36
N ARG A 72 -31.16 -18.99 5.28
CA ARG A 72 -29.83 -19.63 5.23
C ARG A 72 -29.16 -19.36 3.88
N LYS A 73 -28.33 -18.32 3.83
CA LYS A 73 -27.27 -18.21 2.82
C LYS A 73 -26.27 -19.35 3.02
N ALA A 74 -25.86 -19.98 1.91
CA ALA A 74 -24.95 -21.12 1.87
C ALA A 74 -23.72 -20.92 2.79
N PRO A 75 -23.28 -21.98 3.51
CA PRO A 75 -22.13 -21.88 4.39
C PRO A 75 -20.88 -21.50 3.59
N ARG A 76 -20.30 -20.36 3.93
CA ARG A 76 -19.01 -19.89 3.41
C ARG A 76 -17.95 -20.95 3.75
N ARG A 77 -17.51 -21.71 2.75
CA ARG A 77 -16.53 -22.80 2.83
C ARG A 77 -15.15 -22.22 3.20
N SER A 78 -14.95 -21.93 4.48
CA SER A 78 -13.67 -21.50 5.04
C SER A 78 -12.79 -22.74 5.26
N LEU A 79 -11.81 -22.93 4.37
CA LEU A 79 -10.79 -23.99 4.46
C LEU A 79 -9.91 -23.90 5.72
N ARG A 80 -9.97 -22.82 6.50
CA ARG A 80 -9.14 -22.62 7.70
C ARG A 80 -9.62 -23.34 8.95
N LYS A 81 -10.78 -24.01 8.93
CA LYS A 81 -11.33 -24.71 10.11
C LYS A 81 -11.15 -26.23 10.10
N ALA A 82 -10.64 -26.82 9.02
CA ALA A 82 -10.22 -28.21 9.06
C ALA A 82 -8.89 -28.25 9.82
N GLY A 83 -8.96 -28.52 11.13
CA GLY A 83 -7.82 -28.71 12.03
C GLY A 83 -6.97 -29.93 11.68
N LYS A 84 -6.54 -30.04 10.42
CA LYS A 84 -5.46 -30.92 10.02
C LYS A 84 -4.18 -30.33 10.60
N THR A 85 -3.70 -30.93 11.68
CA THR A 85 -2.29 -30.84 12.06
C THR A 85 -1.49 -31.24 10.82
N CYS A 86 -0.85 -30.27 10.16
CA CYS A 86 0.24 -30.58 9.24
C CYS A 86 1.29 -31.31 10.08
N ARG A 87 1.31 -32.64 10.00
CA ARG A 87 2.45 -33.45 10.42
C ARG A 87 3.57 -33.01 9.48
N LEU A 88 4.44 -32.14 9.99
CA LEU A 88 5.70 -31.81 9.33
C LEU A 88 6.55 -33.07 9.45
N GLU A 89 6.48 -33.93 8.44
CA GLU A 89 7.56 -34.88 8.21
C GLU A 89 8.85 -34.06 8.07
N PRO A 90 9.94 -34.41 8.79
CA PRO A 90 11.23 -33.79 8.59
C PRO A 90 11.71 -34.15 7.18
N ALA A 91 11.36 -33.32 6.20
CA ALA A 91 11.91 -33.41 4.87
C ALA A 91 13.41 -33.14 4.99
N LEU A 92 14.18 -34.22 4.95
CA LEU A 92 15.62 -34.20 4.74
C LEU A 92 15.89 -33.44 3.44
N TYR A 93 16.41 -32.22 3.61
CA TYR A 93 17.31 -31.49 2.71
C TYR A 93 17.00 -31.53 1.21
N ASP A 94 16.33 -30.48 0.73
CA ASP A 94 16.49 -29.99 -0.63
C ASP A 94 16.84 -28.48 -0.54
N LEU A 95 18.06 -28.19 -0.09
CA LEU A 95 18.53 -26.82 0.17
C LEU A 95 18.61 -25.97 -1.11
N ASP A 96 18.77 -26.60 -2.26
CA ASP A 96 18.90 -25.91 -3.56
C ASP A 96 17.56 -25.32 -4.03
N ARG A 97 16.43 -25.87 -3.55
CA ARG A 97 15.10 -25.33 -3.84
C ARG A 97 14.74 -24.11 -3.00
N ILE A 98 15.43 -23.90 -1.87
CA ILE A 98 15.18 -22.77 -0.98
C ILE A 98 15.83 -21.49 -1.53
N GLU A 99 17.04 -21.55 -2.07
CA GLU A 99 17.72 -20.37 -2.63
C GLU A 99 16.99 -19.77 -3.84
N SER A 100 16.43 -20.62 -4.72
CA SER A 100 15.67 -20.16 -5.89
C SER A 100 14.32 -19.52 -5.54
N SER A 101 13.78 -19.79 -4.35
CA SER A 101 12.52 -19.21 -3.86
C SER A 101 12.69 -17.87 -3.11
N ILE A 102 13.92 -17.55 -2.68
CA ILE A 102 14.25 -16.30 -1.95
C ILE A 102 14.55 -15.13 -2.90
N VAL A 103 14.61 -15.37 -4.22
CA VAL A 103 14.47 -14.30 -5.22
C VAL A 103 13.01 -13.83 -5.21
N LYS A 104 12.62 -13.13 -4.14
CA LYS A 104 11.41 -12.34 -4.05
C LYS A 104 11.40 -11.48 -5.30
N LYS A 105 10.57 -11.85 -6.28
CA LYS A 105 10.29 -11.05 -7.46
C LYS A 105 9.94 -9.66 -6.94
N ARG A 106 10.92 -8.76 -6.91
CA ARG A 106 10.75 -7.35 -6.59
C ARG A 106 9.74 -6.93 -7.64
N ARG A 107 8.46 -6.82 -7.26
CA ARG A 107 7.43 -6.27 -8.13
C ARG A 107 8.03 -4.98 -8.62
N ARG A 108 8.43 -4.95 -9.90
CA ARG A 108 8.97 -3.75 -10.53
C ARG A 108 7.97 -2.67 -10.16
N LYS A 109 8.41 -1.70 -9.33
CA LYS A 109 7.58 -0.54 -9.02
C LYS A 109 7.29 0.03 -10.40
N ARG A 110 6.04 -0.06 -10.84
CA ARG A 110 5.62 0.62 -12.06
C ARG A 110 5.92 2.08 -11.78
N CYS A 111 6.96 2.60 -12.43
CA CYS A 111 7.15 4.03 -12.50
C CYS A 111 5.88 4.50 -13.22
N SER A 112 4.94 5.12 -12.50
CA SER A 112 3.81 5.77 -13.14
C SER A 112 4.39 6.98 -13.84
N THR A 113 4.84 6.80 -15.07
CA THR A 113 5.24 7.88 -15.96
C THR A 113 3.97 8.53 -16.47
N SER A 114 3.20 9.17 -15.57
CA SER A 114 2.22 10.15 -16.01
C SER A 114 3.03 11.33 -16.53
N SER A 115 3.17 11.45 -17.84
CA SER A 115 3.73 12.66 -18.43
C SER A 115 2.92 13.86 -17.92
N PRO A 116 3.57 14.99 -17.59
CA PRO A 116 2.85 16.19 -17.18
C PRO A 116 1.82 16.57 -18.26
N LEU A 117 0.66 17.07 -17.83
CA LEU A 117 -0.40 17.45 -18.76
C LEU A 117 0.10 18.54 -19.72
N THR A 118 -0.24 18.40 -21.00
CA THR A 118 0.00 19.45 -21.98
C THR A 118 -0.96 20.62 -21.73
N ASP A 119 -0.62 21.83 -22.18
CA ASP A 119 -1.44 23.02 -21.94
C ASP A 119 -2.84 22.90 -22.57
N ASP A 120 -2.93 22.28 -23.74
CA ASP A 120 -4.21 21.96 -24.39
C ASP A 120 -5.09 21.03 -23.55
N GLN A 121 -4.48 20.08 -22.84
CA GLN A 121 -5.20 19.16 -21.95
C GLN A 121 -5.66 19.87 -20.68
N ARG A 122 -4.86 20.81 -20.16
CA ARG A 122 -5.25 21.64 -19.01
C ARG A 122 -6.43 22.53 -19.36
N ALA A 123 -6.37 23.22 -20.49
CA ALA A 123 -7.46 24.08 -20.97
C ALA A 123 -8.76 23.29 -21.21
N SER A 124 -8.68 22.06 -21.73
CA SER A 124 -9.87 21.23 -21.98
C SER A 124 -10.53 20.71 -20.70
N ILE A 125 -9.79 20.64 -19.60
CA ILE A 125 -10.29 20.19 -18.29
C ILE A 125 -10.88 21.35 -17.50
N GLN A 126 -10.25 22.53 -17.55
CA GLN A 126 -10.57 23.70 -16.72
C GLN A 126 -12.02 24.20 -16.90
N ASN A 127 -12.62 24.02 -18.08
CA ASN A 127 -13.98 24.46 -18.37
C ASN A 127 -15.10 23.62 -17.71
N ALA A 128 -14.76 22.69 -16.82
CA ALA A 128 -15.72 21.80 -16.18
C ALA A 128 -16.18 22.36 -14.81
N ASN A 129 -17.13 23.30 -14.84
CA ASN A 129 -17.67 23.91 -13.60
C ASN A 129 -18.15 22.88 -12.56
N ASP A 130 -18.68 21.73 -13.00
CA ASP A 130 -19.23 20.70 -12.11
C ASP A 130 -18.28 19.52 -11.85
N TRP A 131 -16.96 19.75 -11.94
CA TRP A 131 -15.99 18.64 -11.85
C TRP A 131 -16.04 17.91 -10.49
N ILE A 132 -16.42 18.60 -9.40
CA ILE A 132 -16.55 18.01 -8.06
C ILE A 132 -17.68 16.97 -8.04
N GLU A 133 -18.83 17.28 -8.65
CA GLU A 133 -19.95 16.34 -8.74
C GLU A 133 -19.62 15.19 -9.68
N GLY A 134 -19.03 15.51 -10.84
CA GLY A 134 -18.53 14.50 -11.78
C GLY A 134 -17.53 13.53 -11.13
N MET A 135 -16.67 14.03 -10.23
CA MET A 135 -15.73 13.22 -9.46
C MET A 135 -16.44 12.28 -8.49
N SER A 136 -17.45 12.77 -7.77
CA SER A 136 -18.26 11.95 -6.86
C SER A 136 -18.94 10.78 -7.59
N ILE A 137 -19.49 11.05 -8.79
CA ILE A 137 -20.12 10.06 -9.65
C ILE A 137 -19.08 9.06 -10.17
N PHE A 138 -17.94 9.54 -10.64
CA PHE A 138 -16.84 8.72 -11.13
C PHE A 138 -16.38 7.70 -10.08
N LEU A 139 -16.17 8.14 -8.83
CA LEU A 139 -15.71 7.26 -7.76
C LEU A 139 -16.64 6.06 -7.52
N GLN A 140 -17.95 6.27 -7.66
CA GLN A 140 -18.97 5.26 -7.37
C GLN A 140 -19.30 4.38 -8.56
N LYS A 141 -19.30 4.93 -9.78
CA LYS A 141 -19.78 4.23 -10.99
C LYS A 141 -18.67 3.64 -11.85
N VAL A 142 -17.50 4.29 -11.89
CA VAL A 142 -16.43 3.92 -12.83
C VAL A 142 -15.37 3.08 -12.10
N PRO A 143 -15.05 1.87 -12.58
CA PRO A 143 -13.97 1.07 -12.01
C PRO A 143 -12.60 1.74 -12.29
N HIS A 144 -11.79 1.97 -11.25
CA HIS A 144 -10.52 2.69 -11.40
C HIS A 144 -9.44 2.19 -10.43
N GLY A 145 -8.20 2.65 -10.62
CA GLY A 145 -7.03 2.31 -9.81
C GLY A 145 -6.58 0.85 -9.95
N ASN A 146 -5.70 0.41 -9.03
CA ASN A 146 -4.95 -0.87 -9.13
C ASN A 146 -5.79 -2.16 -9.22
N HIS A 147 -7.07 -2.11 -8.87
CA HIS A 147 -7.95 -3.28 -8.88
C HIS A 147 -9.11 -3.16 -9.83
N SER A 148 -9.20 -2.07 -10.61
CA SER A 148 -10.32 -1.78 -11.50
C SER A 148 -11.66 -2.02 -10.81
N LYS A 149 -11.82 -1.44 -9.61
CA LYS A 149 -13.02 -1.53 -8.78
C LYS A 149 -13.56 -0.14 -8.50
N THR A 150 -14.87 -0.05 -8.36
CA THR A 150 -15.52 1.15 -7.84
C THR A 150 -15.23 1.30 -6.35
N VAL A 151 -15.29 2.53 -5.86
CA VAL A 151 -15.09 2.85 -4.45
C VAL A 151 -16.43 2.74 -3.74
N SER A 152 -16.44 2.17 -2.53
CA SER A 152 -17.65 2.13 -1.71
C SER A 152 -18.11 3.55 -1.36
N GLU A 153 -19.43 3.75 -1.21
CA GLU A 153 -20.01 5.05 -0.92
C GLU A 153 -19.38 5.72 0.33
N ALA A 154 -19.16 4.96 1.40
CA ALA A 154 -18.51 5.47 2.62
C ALA A 154 -17.09 6.00 2.34
N ASN A 155 -16.29 5.27 1.57
CA ASN A 155 -14.94 5.68 1.21
C ASN A 155 -14.97 6.86 0.22
N ALA A 156 -15.93 6.89 -0.70
CA ALA A 156 -16.12 8.00 -1.62
C ALA A 156 -16.46 9.29 -0.84
N ARG A 157 -17.34 9.23 0.16
CA ARG A 157 -17.63 10.38 1.05
C ARG A 157 -16.39 10.88 1.77
N MET A 158 -15.54 9.98 2.27
CA MET A 158 -14.28 10.37 2.92
C MET A 158 -13.33 11.08 1.96
N VAL A 159 -13.17 10.55 0.73
CA VAL A 159 -12.35 11.18 -0.31
C VAL A 159 -12.91 12.55 -0.69
N MET A 160 -14.21 12.62 -0.98
CA MET A 160 -14.87 13.87 -1.39
C MET A 160 -14.83 14.94 -0.32
N ARG A 161 -14.84 14.58 0.97
CA ARG A 161 -14.63 15.53 2.07
C ARG A 161 -13.28 16.25 1.93
N GLN A 162 -12.21 15.50 1.68
CA GLN A 162 -10.87 16.09 1.52
C GLN A 162 -10.73 16.87 0.22
N VAL A 163 -11.29 16.34 -0.88
CA VAL A 163 -11.30 17.03 -2.18
C VAL A 163 -12.00 18.39 -2.07
N ARG A 164 -13.16 18.48 -1.39
CA ARG A 164 -13.87 19.74 -1.19
C ARG A 164 -13.07 20.75 -0.38
N LEU A 165 -12.36 20.31 0.66
CA LEU A 165 -11.48 21.17 1.44
C LEU A 165 -10.34 21.75 0.59
N LEU A 166 -9.69 20.90 -0.21
CA LEU A 166 -8.65 21.35 -1.13
C LEU A 166 -9.20 22.29 -2.21
N ALA A 167 -10.33 21.95 -2.82
CA ALA A 167 -10.95 22.74 -3.89
C ALA A 167 -11.39 24.12 -3.39
N SER A 168 -11.88 24.22 -2.15
CA SER A 168 -12.25 25.49 -1.52
C SER A 168 -11.06 26.36 -1.10
N GLY A 169 -9.85 25.80 -1.04
CA GLY A 169 -8.67 26.47 -0.48
C GLY A 169 -8.66 26.59 1.05
N ALA A 170 -9.65 26.03 1.76
CA ALA A 170 -9.64 25.96 3.23
C ALA A 170 -8.44 25.15 3.75
N GLY A 171 -7.98 24.18 2.95
CA GLY A 171 -6.87 23.30 3.28
C GLY A 171 -7.27 22.14 4.18
N VAL A 172 -6.31 21.26 4.46
CA VAL A 172 -6.52 20.04 5.26
C VAL A 172 -5.80 20.16 6.59
N THR A 173 -6.55 19.97 7.67
CA THR A 173 -6.05 19.93 9.06
C THR A 173 -6.00 18.51 9.58
N TYR A 174 -5.04 18.21 10.45
CA TYR A 174 -4.94 16.91 11.12
C TYR A 174 -4.68 17.08 12.62
N HIS A 175 -5.40 16.32 13.44
CA HIS A 175 -5.33 16.44 14.89
C HIS A 175 -4.00 16.02 15.52
N HIS A 176 -3.20 15.20 14.81
CA HIS A 176 -1.84 14.87 15.24
C HIS A 176 -0.78 15.87 14.78
N TRP A 177 -1.16 16.85 13.94
CA TRP A 177 -0.28 17.96 13.61
C TRP A 177 -0.47 19.11 14.62
N PRO A 178 0.51 20.02 14.75
CA PRO A 178 0.34 21.23 15.54
C PRO A 178 -0.87 22.05 15.07
N LYS A 179 -1.60 22.70 15.99
CA LYS A 179 -2.89 23.41 15.70
C LYS A 179 -2.84 24.47 14.59
N LYS A 180 -1.66 25.00 14.26
CA LYS A 180 -1.46 26.06 13.24
C LYS A 180 -1.07 25.50 11.87
N VAL A 181 -0.90 24.20 11.75
CA VAL A 181 -0.41 23.52 10.54
C VAL A 181 -1.61 23.10 9.68
N VAL A 182 -1.71 23.68 8.49
CA VAL A 182 -2.79 23.45 7.52
C VAL A 182 -2.18 23.25 6.14
N PHE A 183 -2.42 22.09 5.53
CA PHE A 183 -1.94 21.79 4.19
C PHE A 183 -2.79 22.50 3.13
N CYS A 184 -2.19 23.12 2.11
CA CYS A 184 -2.86 23.88 1.05
C CYS A 184 -3.78 25.03 1.52
N LYS A 185 -3.44 25.71 2.62
CA LYS A 185 -4.24 26.86 3.08
C LYS A 185 -4.19 28.02 2.08
N ASN A 186 -5.35 28.60 1.78
CA ASN A 186 -5.55 29.71 0.82
C ASN A 186 -5.13 29.37 -0.63
N ARG A 187 -5.01 28.08 -0.96
CA ARG A 187 -4.68 27.61 -2.31
C ARG A 187 -5.79 26.67 -2.80
N PRO A 188 -6.87 27.21 -3.41
CA PRO A 188 -7.89 26.36 -4.00
C PRO A 188 -7.28 25.56 -5.14
N ILE A 189 -7.49 24.24 -5.14
CA ILE A 189 -7.02 23.38 -6.22
C ILE A 189 -8.08 23.27 -7.32
N ASP A 190 -7.62 23.24 -8.57
CA ASP A 190 -8.44 22.93 -9.73
C ASP A 190 -8.00 21.62 -10.39
N LEU A 191 -8.85 21.06 -11.26
CA LEU A 191 -8.56 19.82 -11.99
C LEU A 191 -7.47 19.98 -13.06
N SER A 192 -7.09 21.22 -13.40
CA SER A 192 -5.96 21.56 -14.27
C SER A 192 -4.58 21.49 -13.57
N GLU A 193 -4.55 21.33 -12.25
CA GLU A 193 -3.33 21.30 -11.44
C GLU A 193 -2.44 20.08 -11.69
N ASN A 194 -1.16 20.22 -11.33
CA ASN A 194 -0.22 19.11 -11.33
C ASN A 194 -0.34 18.30 -10.03
N PHE A 195 -1.22 17.30 -10.06
CA PHE A 195 -1.46 16.44 -8.89
C PHE A 195 -0.27 15.57 -8.48
N GLU A 196 0.69 15.30 -9.38
CA GLU A 196 1.90 14.57 -9.01
C GLU A 196 2.81 15.44 -8.13
N ALA A 197 2.98 16.71 -8.49
CA ALA A 197 3.69 17.68 -7.66
C ALA A 197 2.98 17.86 -6.31
N LEU A 198 1.65 18.01 -6.32
CA LEU A 198 0.85 18.11 -5.10
C LEU A 198 0.98 16.86 -4.21
N PHE A 199 1.06 15.67 -4.80
CA PHE A 199 1.27 14.42 -4.07
C PHE A 199 2.64 14.39 -3.37
N ARG A 200 3.69 14.84 -4.04
CA ARG A 200 5.05 14.94 -3.46
C ARG A 200 5.07 15.96 -2.33
N GLU A 201 4.43 17.11 -2.51
CA GLU A 201 4.28 18.13 -1.48
C GLU A 201 3.53 17.58 -0.26
N ALA A 202 2.41 16.88 -0.46
CA ALA A 202 1.66 16.24 0.61
C ALA A 202 2.50 15.21 1.37
N GLN A 203 3.35 14.44 0.68
CA GLN A 203 4.26 13.49 1.32
C GLN A 203 5.33 14.20 2.16
N GLN A 204 5.96 15.25 1.63
CA GLN A 204 6.92 16.07 2.39
C GLN A 204 6.27 16.68 3.63
N TYR A 205 5.01 17.09 3.52
CA TYR A 205 4.24 17.65 4.62
C TYR A 205 3.97 16.61 5.72
N GLU A 206 3.60 15.38 5.35
CA GLU A 206 3.49 14.24 6.28
C GLU A 206 4.84 13.92 6.96
N ASP A 207 5.94 13.97 6.20
CA ASP A 207 7.28 13.70 6.73
C ASP A 207 7.74 14.79 7.72
N GLN A 208 7.36 16.05 7.49
CA GLN A 208 7.73 17.18 8.34
C GLN A 208 6.91 17.26 9.64
N TYR A 209 5.59 17.10 9.57
CA TYR A 209 4.69 17.37 10.71
C TYR A 209 4.13 16.12 11.38
N GLY A 210 4.36 14.95 10.81
CA GLY A 210 3.91 13.67 11.34
C GLY A 210 3.05 12.90 10.33
N ARG A 211 3.34 11.61 10.22
CA ARG A 211 2.70 10.74 9.23
C ARG A 211 1.22 10.52 9.54
N ASP A 212 0.40 10.44 8.49
CA ASP A 212 -0.99 10.00 8.60
C ASP A 212 -1.08 8.54 9.11
N LEU A 213 -1.76 8.36 10.25
CA LEU A 213 -2.01 7.03 10.84
C LEU A 213 -3.05 6.24 10.04
N GLY A 214 -3.85 6.93 9.23
CA GLY A 214 -4.81 6.37 8.29
C GLY A 214 -4.19 5.81 7.01
N ASN A 215 -2.88 5.51 6.94
CA ASN A 215 -2.25 4.97 5.73
C ASN A 215 -2.43 5.86 4.48
N GLY A 216 -2.53 7.18 4.64
CA GLY A 216 -2.66 8.14 3.55
C GLY A 216 -4.10 8.47 3.16
N TRP A 217 -5.11 8.04 3.92
CA TRP A 217 -6.51 8.45 3.70
C TRP A 217 -6.71 9.96 3.88
N LEU A 218 -5.81 10.65 4.60
CA LEU A 218 -5.91 12.09 4.83
C LEU A 218 -5.68 12.92 3.56
N MET A 219 -4.57 12.70 2.83
CA MET A 219 -4.19 13.50 1.66
C MET A 219 -3.84 12.65 0.45
N ARG A 220 -2.91 11.71 0.62
CA ARG A 220 -2.34 10.93 -0.48
C ARG A 220 -3.40 10.17 -1.27
N HIS A 221 -4.35 9.53 -0.59
CA HIS A 221 -5.41 8.78 -1.25
C HIS A 221 -6.38 9.68 -2.02
N PRO A 222 -6.92 10.78 -1.44
CA PRO A 222 -7.66 11.79 -2.20
C PRO A 222 -6.92 12.30 -3.45
N ILE A 223 -5.63 12.64 -3.34
CA ILE A 223 -4.83 13.15 -4.47
C ILE A 223 -4.68 12.09 -5.57
N VAL A 224 -4.41 10.83 -5.22
CA VAL A 224 -4.36 9.73 -6.21
C VAL A 224 -5.71 9.53 -6.89
N LYS A 225 -6.82 9.75 -6.18
CA LYS A 225 -8.15 9.68 -6.80
C LYS A 225 -8.38 10.84 -7.77
N LEU A 226 -7.91 12.04 -7.47
CA LEU A 226 -7.93 13.17 -8.42
C LEU A 226 -7.12 12.87 -9.68
N MET A 227 -5.92 12.28 -9.56
CA MET A 227 -5.12 11.84 -10.71
C MET A 227 -5.89 10.85 -11.60
N ASN A 228 -6.48 9.81 -11.02
CA ASN A 228 -7.27 8.84 -11.78
C ASN A 228 -8.48 9.49 -12.50
N TYR A 229 -9.10 10.49 -11.88
CA TYR A 229 -10.23 11.19 -12.47
C TYR A 229 -9.81 12.13 -13.61
N GLN A 230 -8.67 12.80 -13.44
CA GLN A 230 -8.04 13.62 -14.48
C GLN A 230 -7.73 12.77 -15.72
N GLU A 231 -7.11 11.60 -15.53
CA GLU A 231 -6.85 10.62 -16.60
C GLU A 231 -8.15 10.18 -17.28
N TYR A 232 -9.16 9.78 -16.49
CA TYR A 232 -10.48 9.38 -16.99
C TYR A 232 -11.11 10.46 -17.89
N ARG A 233 -11.08 11.73 -17.47
CA ARG A 233 -11.64 12.86 -18.24
C ARG A 233 -10.92 13.03 -19.58
N LEU A 234 -9.59 12.94 -19.59
CA LEU A 234 -8.81 13.03 -20.83
C LEU A 234 -9.11 11.89 -21.79
N GLU A 235 -9.24 10.66 -21.29
CA GLU A 235 -9.59 9.49 -22.11
C GLU A 235 -10.99 9.60 -22.71
N HIS A 236 -11.96 10.10 -21.93
CA HIS A 236 -13.32 10.30 -22.41
C HIS A 236 -13.37 11.39 -23.49
N GLN A 237 -12.65 12.51 -23.31
CA GLN A 237 -12.56 13.55 -24.33
C GLN A 237 -11.92 13.04 -25.62
N LYS A 238 -10.85 12.24 -25.54
CA LYS A 238 -10.22 11.62 -26.70
C LYS A 238 -11.18 10.70 -27.46
N THR A 239 -11.92 9.87 -26.72
CA THR A 239 -12.90 8.95 -27.31
C THR A 239 -14.03 9.73 -28.00
N SER A 240 -14.61 10.73 -27.34
CA SER A 240 -15.67 11.57 -27.91
C SER A 240 -15.23 12.32 -29.17
N ARG A 241 -14.00 12.87 -29.18
CA ARG A 241 -13.43 13.53 -30.37
C ARG A 241 -13.23 12.53 -31.52
N LYS A 242 -12.76 11.31 -31.23
CA LYS A 242 -12.59 10.26 -32.25
C LYS A 242 -13.93 9.87 -32.88
N VAL A 243 -14.97 9.70 -32.07
CA VAL A 243 -16.33 9.38 -32.56
C VAL A 243 -16.90 10.51 -33.40
N ALA A 244 -16.77 11.77 -32.94
CA ALA A 244 -17.24 12.94 -33.69
C ALA A 244 -16.52 13.08 -35.05
N ASN A 245 -15.21 12.84 -35.09
CA ASN A 245 -14.44 12.89 -36.33
C ASN A 245 -14.84 11.77 -37.29
N ALA A 246 -15.09 10.55 -36.79
CA ALA A 246 -15.56 9.43 -37.60
C ALA A 246 -16.95 9.69 -38.21
N ALA A 247 -17.85 10.30 -37.45
CA ALA A 247 -19.18 10.69 -37.94
C ALA A 247 -19.10 11.73 -39.06
N LYS A 248 -18.23 12.74 -38.93
CA LYS A 248 -17.99 13.75 -39.97
C LYS A 248 -17.40 13.14 -41.26
N SER A 249 -16.47 12.19 -41.15
CA SER A 249 -15.93 11.50 -42.32
C SER A 249 -16.96 10.63 -43.04
N ALA A 250 -17.88 10.00 -42.29
CA ALA A 250 -18.95 9.19 -42.88
C ALA A 250 -19.97 10.04 -43.66
N GLN A 251 -20.29 11.24 -43.17
CA GLN A 251 -21.18 12.17 -43.87
C GLN A 251 -20.59 12.68 -45.20
N LYS A 252 -19.27 12.89 -45.27
CA LYS A 252 -18.59 13.37 -46.48
C LYS A 252 -18.56 12.34 -47.63
N ASN A 253 -18.70 11.06 -47.31
CA ASN A 253 -18.64 9.96 -48.28
C ASN A 253 -20.03 9.46 -48.72
N LYS A 254 -21.11 10.15 -48.34
CA LYS A 254 -22.47 9.78 -48.79
C LYS A 254 -22.64 10.27 -50.24
N PRO A 255 -22.76 9.36 -51.23
CA PRO A 255 -22.92 9.77 -52.63
C PRO A 255 -24.21 10.58 -52.79
N SER A 256 -24.12 11.70 -53.52
CA SER A 256 -25.25 12.55 -53.88
C SER A 256 -26.28 11.83 -54.75
#